data_AF-A0A2G9SIP6-F1
#
_entry.id   AF-A0A2G9SIP6-F1
#
_cell.length_a   1.000
_cell.length_b   1.000
_cell.length_c   1.000
_cell.angle_alpha   90.00
_cell.angle_beta   90.00
_cell.angle_gamma   90.00
#
_symmetry.space_group_name_H-M   'P 1'
#
loop_
_entity.id
_entity.type
_entity.pdbx_description
1 polymer ?
#
loop_
_entity_poly.entity_id
_entity_poly.type
_entity_poly.pdbx_seq_one_letter_code
_entity_poly.pdbx_strand_id
1 'polypeptide(L)'
;MPFQYRQILEKALQLPGPEQLEALKAFVEAMVNENVSLVISRQLLTDFCTHLPSLPDGIAKEIYHFTLEKIQPRVISFEEQVASIRQHLATIYEKEEDWRNAALVLVGIPLETGQKLKRVN
;
A
#
# COMPACT_ATOMS: atom_id res chain seq x y z
N MET A 1 -7.54 9.02 -16.99
CA MET A 1 -7.79 10.22 -16.16
C MET A 1 -7.85 9.80 -14.70
N PRO A 2 -6.98 10.32 -13.80
CA PRO A 2 -6.87 9.85 -12.41
C PRO A 2 -8.16 9.97 -11.59
N PHE A 3 -9.08 10.86 -11.99
CA PHE A 3 -10.40 11.02 -11.36
C PHE A 3 -11.28 9.76 -11.38
N GLN A 4 -11.24 8.97 -12.48
CA GLN A 4 -12.04 7.75 -12.56
C GLN A 4 -11.59 6.70 -11.54
N TYR A 5 -10.29 6.58 -11.32
CA TYR A 5 -9.74 5.64 -10.34
C TYR A 5 -10.08 6.05 -8.91
N ARG A 6 -10.06 7.34 -8.60
CA ARG A 6 -10.49 7.84 -7.28
C ARG A 6 -11.96 7.55 -7.03
N GLN A 7 -12.83 7.75 -8.02
CA GLN A 7 -14.25 7.39 -7.89
C GLN A 7 -14.46 5.88 -7.70
N ILE A 8 -13.65 5.04 -8.34
CA ILE A 8 -13.69 3.58 -8.14
C ILE A 8 -13.27 3.24 -6.71
N LEU A 9 -12.21 3.88 -6.20
CA LEU A 9 -11.76 3.70 -4.82
C LEU A 9 -12.84 4.12 -3.81
N GLU A 10 -13.44 5.30 -3.98
CA GLU A 10 -14.52 5.77 -3.11
C GLU A 10 -15.72 4.82 -3.13
N LYS A 11 -16.09 4.30 -4.30
CA LYS A 11 -17.14 3.27 -4.43
C LYS A 11 -16.75 1.99 -3.72
N ALA A 12 -15.52 1.51 -3.89
CA ALA A 12 -15.02 0.31 -3.22
C ALA A 12 -15.07 0.46 -1.70
N LEU A 13 -14.72 1.64 -1.17
CA LEU A 13 -14.79 1.95 0.26
C LEU A 13 -16.22 1.99 0.81
N GLN A 14 -17.23 2.24 -0.03
CA GLN A 14 -18.64 2.26 0.36
C GLN A 14 -19.33 0.89 0.29
N LEU A 15 -18.68 -0.13 -0.29
CA LEU A 15 -19.25 -1.47 -0.34
C LEU A 15 -19.27 -2.10 1.07
N PRO A 16 -20.36 -2.78 1.47
CA PRO A 16 -20.41 -3.47 2.75
C PRO A 16 -19.82 -4.88 2.67
N GLY A 17 -19.09 -5.28 3.71
CA GLY A 17 -18.71 -6.68 3.95
C GLY A 17 -17.60 -7.21 3.02
N PRO A 18 -17.68 -8.48 2.56
CA PRO A 18 -16.57 -9.12 1.83
C PRO A 18 -16.32 -8.52 0.45
N GLU A 19 -17.34 -7.89 -0.17
CA GLU A 19 -17.22 -7.24 -1.48
C GLU A 19 -16.25 -6.04 -1.44
N GLN A 20 -16.16 -5.35 -0.30
CA GLN A 20 -15.21 -4.26 -0.09
C GLN A 20 -13.77 -4.76 -0.25
N LEU A 21 -13.45 -5.86 0.42
CA LEU A 21 -12.11 -6.46 0.40
C LEU A 21 -11.72 -6.90 -1.02
N GLU A 22 -12.63 -7.55 -1.74
CA GLU A 22 -12.39 -7.95 -3.14
C GLU A 22 -12.20 -6.74 -4.06
N ALA A 23 -13.02 -5.69 -3.91
CA ALA A 23 -12.88 -4.48 -4.70
C ALA A 23 -11.55 -3.75 -4.44
N LEU A 24 -11.10 -3.68 -3.18
CA LEU A 24 -9.81 -3.08 -2.82
C LEU A 24 -8.64 -3.92 -3.37
N LYS A 25 -8.73 -5.26 -3.33
CA LYS A 25 -7.73 -6.14 -3.95
C LYS A 25 -7.66 -5.93 -5.47
N ALA A 26 -8.81 -5.91 -6.15
CA ALA A 26 -8.89 -5.65 -7.58
C ALA A 26 -8.31 -4.27 -7.95
N PHE A 27 -8.53 -3.26 -7.11
CA PHE A 27 -7.94 -1.93 -7.27
C PHE A 27 -6.41 -1.98 -7.21
N VAL A 28 -5.84 -2.65 -6.21
CA VAL A 28 -4.39 -2.86 -6.08
C VAL A 28 -3.82 -3.56 -7.32
N GLU A 29 -4.47 -4.61 -7.81
CA GLU A 29 -4.05 -5.33 -9.02
C GLU A 29 -4.04 -4.43 -10.26
N ALA A 30 -5.05 -3.58 -10.41
CA ALA A 30 -5.09 -2.59 -11.47
C ALA A 30 -3.95 -1.56 -11.35
N MET A 31 -3.58 -1.16 -10.13
CA MET A 31 -2.53 -0.17 -9.87
C MET A 31 -1.12 -0.69 -10.15
N VAL A 32 -0.85 -1.96 -9.82
CA VAL A 32 0.46 -2.58 -10.08
C VAL A 32 0.63 -3.01 -11.53
N ASN A 33 -0.46 -3.02 -12.31
CA ASN A 33 -0.45 -3.35 -13.73
C ASN A 33 0.48 -2.42 -14.52
N GLU A 34 1.30 -3.00 -15.40
CA GLU A 34 2.29 -2.26 -16.21
C GLU A 34 1.64 -1.35 -17.26
N ASN A 35 0.37 -1.59 -17.59
CA ASN A 35 -0.41 -0.74 -18.48
C ASN A 35 -0.75 0.63 -17.87
N VAL A 36 -0.62 0.78 -16.54
CA VAL A 36 -0.89 2.04 -15.83
C VAL A 36 0.42 2.80 -15.63
N SER A 37 0.40 4.11 -15.95
CA SER A 37 1.55 4.99 -15.78
C SER A 37 1.99 5.04 -14.32
N LEU A 38 3.30 4.87 -14.07
CA LEU A 38 3.90 4.88 -12.74
C LEU A 38 3.50 6.09 -11.89
N VAL A 39 3.43 7.27 -12.49
CA VAL A 39 3.04 8.50 -11.79
C VAL A 39 1.61 8.40 -11.25
N ILE A 40 0.70 7.84 -12.04
CA ILE A 40 -0.70 7.65 -11.66
C ILE A 40 -0.80 6.56 -10.59
N SER A 41 -0.13 5.42 -10.77
CA SER A 41 -0.13 4.33 -9.79
C SER A 41 0.40 4.79 -8.44
N ARG A 42 1.50 5.56 -8.40
CA ARG A 42 2.05 6.12 -7.15
C ARG A 42 1.05 7.03 -6.45
N GLN A 43 0.45 7.97 -7.19
CA GLN A 43 -0.51 8.91 -6.62
C GLN A 43 -1.72 8.18 -6.03
N LEU A 44 -2.24 7.18 -6.73
CA LEU A 44 -3.40 6.41 -6.31
C LEU A 44 -3.09 5.46 -5.15
N LEU A 45 -1.91 4.82 -5.14
CA LEU A 45 -1.46 4.02 -4.00
C LEU A 45 -1.27 4.87 -2.74
N THR A 46 -0.73 6.08 -2.86
CA THR A 46 -0.63 7.01 -1.74
C THR A 46 -2.03 7.38 -1.22
N ASP A 47 -2.96 7.76 -2.10
CA ASP A 47 -4.36 8.06 -1.76
C ASP A 47 -5.01 6.86 -1.03
N PHE A 48 -4.86 5.67 -1.60
CA PHE A 48 -5.30 4.40 -1.03
C PHE A 48 -4.77 4.17 0.39
N CYS A 49 -3.47 4.37 0.61
CA CYS A 49 -2.85 4.21 1.92
C CYS A 49 -3.40 5.19 2.97
N THR A 50 -3.85 6.39 2.58
CA THR A 50 -4.48 7.34 3.51
C THR A 50 -5.89 6.93 3.93
N HIS A 51 -6.59 6.13 3.11
CA HIS A 51 -7.94 5.65 3.40
C HIS A 51 -7.95 4.33 4.18
N LEU A 52 -6.91 3.50 4.04
CA LEU A 52 -6.83 2.20 4.73
C LEU A 52 -6.94 2.26 6.26
N PRO A 53 -6.37 3.24 6.98
CA PRO A 53 -6.54 3.38 8.43
C PRO A 53 -7.98 3.64 8.88
N SER A 54 -8.88 4.03 7.98
CA SER A 54 -10.32 4.16 8.25
C SER A 54 -11.03 2.81 8.32
N LEU A 55 -10.42 1.74 7.79
CA LEU A 55 -11.00 0.41 7.77
C LEU A 55 -10.70 -0.33 9.09
N PRO A 56 -11.48 -1.37 9.43
CA PRO A 56 -11.15 -2.27 10.53
C PRO A 56 -9.75 -2.85 10.36
N ASP A 57 -8.96 -2.89 11.44
CA ASP A 57 -7.54 -3.32 11.42
C ASP A 57 -7.35 -4.69 10.74
N GLY A 58 -8.31 -5.62 10.89
CA GLY A 58 -8.29 -6.92 10.21
C GLY A 58 -8.32 -6.83 8.69
N ILE A 59 -9.19 -5.97 8.13
CA ILE A 59 -9.29 -5.75 6.68
C ILE A 59 -8.07 -4.98 6.18
N ALA A 60 -7.68 -3.91 6.90
CA ALA A 60 -6.53 -3.10 6.54
C ALA A 60 -5.24 -3.93 6.47
N LYS A 61 -5.01 -4.80 7.48
CA LYS A 61 -3.87 -5.72 7.52
C LYS A 61 -3.84 -6.66 6.32
N GLU A 62 -4.96 -7.28 5.98
CA GLU A 62 -5.03 -8.21 4.85
C GLU A 62 -4.73 -7.49 3.52
N ILE A 63 -5.26 -6.28 3.35
CA ILE A 63 -4.99 -5.45 2.18
C ILE A 63 -3.52 -5.01 2.13
N TYR A 64 -2.90 -4.64 3.26
CA TYR A 64 -1.49 -4.27 3.28
C TYR A 64 -0.59 -5.43 2.84
N HIS A 65 -0.82 -6.65 3.35
CA HIS A 65 -0.07 -7.83 2.92
C HIS A 65 -0.25 -8.11 1.44
N PHE A 66 -1.51 -8.12 0.96
CA PHE A 66 -1.80 -8.33 -0.45
C PHE A 66 -1.13 -7.28 -1.34
N THR A 67 -1.14 -6.02 -0.91
CA THR A 67 -0.50 -4.91 -1.64
C THR A 67 1.00 -5.08 -1.73
N LEU A 68 1.67 -5.48 -0.63
CA LEU A 68 3.11 -5.75 -0.63
C LEU A 68 3.47 -6.90 -1.58
N GLU A 69 2.71 -7.99 -1.58
CA GLU A 69 2.93 -9.12 -2.49
C GLU A 69 2.80 -8.72 -3.96
N LYS A 70 1.77 -7.93 -4.30
CA LYS A 70 1.52 -7.47 -5.67
C LYS A 70 2.51 -6.42 -6.13
N ILE A 71 3.01 -5.57 -5.22
CA ILE A 71 4.02 -4.55 -5.53
C ILE A 71 5.43 -5.15 -5.60
N GLN A 72 5.72 -6.28 -4.94
CA GLN A 72 7.03 -6.92 -4.88
C GLN A 72 7.81 -6.96 -6.22
N PRO A 73 7.24 -7.36 -7.37
CA PRO A 73 7.98 -7.37 -8.65
C PRO A 73 8.44 -5.97 -9.11
N ARG A 74 7.76 -4.91 -8.64
CA ARG A 74 8.02 -3.50 -8.97
C ARG A 74 8.44 -2.71 -7.74
N VAL A 75 8.92 -3.36 -6.67
CA VAL A 75 9.21 -2.73 -5.36
C VAL A 75 10.14 -1.51 -5.49
N ILE A 76 11.14 -1.58 -6.36
CA ILE A 76 12.08 -0.48 -6.64
C ILE A 76 11.36 0.75 -7.21
N SER A 77 10.30 0.55 -7.99
CA SER A 77 9.50 1.64 -8.55
C SER A 77 8.51 2.23 -7.56
N PHE A 78 8.26 1.59 -6.42
CA PHE A 78 7.27 1.98 -5.41
C PHE A 78 7.85 2.03 -4.00
N GLU A 79 9.17 2.27 -3.85
CA GLU A 79 9.85 2.25 -2.56
C GLU A 79 9.17 3.12 -1.49
N GLU A 80 8.73 4.34 -1.86
CA GLU A 80 8.03 5.24 -0.95
C GLU A 80 6.68 4.67 -0.48
N GLN A 81 5.89 4.11 -1.40
CA GLN A 81 4.59 3.50 -1.09
C GLN A 81 4.78 2.26 -0.21
N VAL A 82 5.78 1.44 -0.52
CA VAL A 82 6.13 0.24 0.26
C VAL A 82 6.56 0.61 1.67
N ALA A 83 7.37 1.66 1.83
CA ALA A 83 7.77 2.17 3.13
C ALA A 83 6.56 2.62 3.95
N SER A 84 5.65 3.40 3.36
CA SER A 84 4.43 3.86 4.03
C SER A 84 3.51 2.71 4.43
N ILE A 85 3.29 1.73 3.54
CA ILE A 85 2.49 0.53 3.83
C ILE A 85 3.08 -0.25 5.00
N ARG A 86 4.40 -0.49 4.98
CA ARG A 86 5.10 -1.20 6.05
C ARG A 86 5.02 -0.46 7.38
N GLN A 87 5.15 0.88 7.38
CA GLN A 87 4.98 1.67 8.60
C GLN A 87 3.57 1.51 9.19
N HIS A 88 2.52 1.65 8.38
CA HIS A 88 1.15 1.49 8.86
C HIS A 88 0.85 0.06 9.34
N LEU A 89 1.34 -0.95 8.62
CA LEU A 89 1.20 -2.34 9.01
C LEU A 89 1.91 -2.63 10.33
N ALA A 90 3.10 -2.06 10.56
CA ALA A 90 3.79 -2.16 11.84
C ALA A 90 2.99 -1.52 12.98
N THR A 91 2.35 -0.36 12.75
CA THR A 91 1.46 0.28 13.73
C THR A 91 0.24 -0.59 14.07
N ILE A 92 -0.32 -1.34 13.10
CA ILE A 92 -1.39 -2.29 13.38
C ILE A 92 -0.90 -3.42 14.28
N TYR A 93 0.25 -4.03 13.96
CA TYR A 93 0.84 -5.08 14.81
C TYR A 93 1.20 -4.57 16.22
N GLU A 94 1.66 -3.32 16.33
CA GLU A 94 1.94 -2.67 17.60
C GLU A 94 0.67 -2.54 18.47
N LYS A 95 -0.47 -2.14 17.88
CA LYS A 95 -1.76 -2.07 18.57
C LYS A 95 -2.26 -3.43 19.06
N GLU A 96 -1.90 -4.50 18.36
CA GLU A 96 -2.24 -5.88 18.73
C GLU A 96 -1.23 -6.51 19.69
N GLU A 97 -0.28 -5.72 20.21
CA GLU A 97 0.80 -6.17 21.11
C GLU A 97 1.75 -7.21 20.46
N ASP A 98 1.78 -7.27 19.13
CA ASP A 98 2.65 -8.12 18.34
C ASP A 98 3.94 -7.38 17.93
N TRP A 99 4.74 -7.06 18.93
CA TRP A 99 5.99 -6.31 18.80
C TRP A 99 6.98 -6.98 17.84
N ARG A 100 6.95 -8.31 17.77
CA ARG A 100 7.84 -9.11 16.91
C ARG A 100 7.51 -8.86 15.45
N ASN A 101 6.23 -8.99 15.07
CA ASN A 101 5.84 -8.75 13.68
C ASN A 101 5.96 -7.27 13.30
N ALA A 102 5.64 -6.34 14.21
CA ALA A 102 5.86 -4.91 13.98
C ALA A 102 7.33 -4.60 13.61
N ALA A 103 8.29 -5.12 14.39
CA ALA A 103 9.71 -4.93 14.12
C ALA A 103 10.14 -5.57 12.78
N LEU A 104 9.68 -6.79 12.48
CA LEU A 104 9.99 -7.47 11.22
C LEU A 104 9.51 -6.67 9.99
N VAL A 105 8.32 -6.08 10.08
CA VAL A 105 7.77 -5.26 8.98
C VAL A 105 8.63 -4.01 8.76
N LEU A 106 9.06 -3.33 9.82
CA LEU A 106 9.91 -2.14 9.75
C LEU A 106 11.32 -2.44 9.22
N VAL A 107 11.91 -3.58 9.59
CA VAL A 107 13.21 -4.02 9.06
C VAL A 107 13.15 -4.24 7.55
N GLY A 108 11.98 -4.58 7.01
CA GLY A 108 11.77 -4.73 5.57
C GLY A 108 11.69 -3.41 4.79
N ILE A 109 11.77 -2.25 5.43
CA ILE A 109 11.78 -0.94 4.76
C ILE A 109 13.19 -0.66 4.25
N PRO A 110 13.40 -0.49 2.93
CA PRO A 110 14.70 -0.15 2.38
C PRO A 110 15.04 1.32 2.69
N LEU A 111 15.61 1.57 3.87
CA LEU A 111 16.02 2.91 4.32
C LEU A 111 17.25 3.45 3.58
N GLU A 112 18.04 2.59 2.94
CA GLU A 112 19.38 2.93 2.42
C GLU A 112 19.44 3.23 0.91
N THR A 113 18.43 2.88 0.09
CA THR A 113 18.52 3.03 -1.38
C THR A 113 18.20 4.43 -1.89
N GLY A 114 17.32 5.19 -1.22
CA GLY A 114 16.86 6.51 -1.68
C GLY A 114 17.91 7.63 -1.55
N GLN A 115 18.93 7.47 -0.70
CA GLN A 115 19.87 8.56 -0.37
C GLN A 115 21.22 8.48 -1.11
N LYS A 116 21.62 7.32 -1.65
CA LYS A 116 22.91 7.19 -2.34
C LYS A 116 22.92 7.76 -3.77
N LEU A 117 21.77 7.87 -4.44
CA LEU A 117 21.70 8.40 -5.81
C LEU A 117 21.74 9.93 -5.91
N LYS A 118 21.61 10.69 -4.79
CA LYS A 118 21.78 12.16 -4.80
C LYS A 118 23.21 12.64 -4.54
N ARG A 119 24.20 11.74 -4.46
CA ARG A 119 25.61 12.11 -4.25
C ARG A 119 26.58 11.28 -5.09
N VAL A 120 26.44 11.24 -6.41
CA VAL A 120 27.60 11.00 -7.29
C VAL A 120 27.44 11.78 -8.61
N ASN A 121 28.25 12.84 -8.70
CA ASN A 121 28.67 13.64 -9.87
C ASN A 121 27.65 14.59 -10.53
#